data_AF-A0A5E4JXW3-F1
#
_entry.id   AF-A0A5E4JXW3-F1
#
_cell.length_a   1.000
_cell.length_b   1.000
_cell.length_c   1.000
_cell.angle_alpha   90.00
_cell.angle_beta   90.00
_cell.angle_gamma   90.00
#
_symmetry.space_group_name_H-M   'P 1'
#
loop_
_entity.id
_entity.type
_entity.pdbx_description
1 polymer ?
#
loop_
_entity_poly.entity_id
_entity_poly.type
_entity_poly.pdbx_seq_one_letter_code
_entity_poly.pdbx_strand_id
1 'polypeptide(L)'
;MHSRLILLILILIPAVTAAHWESVSLKHNWDLTSQGFCVQPTQCLVRTSYNESLDNQPEKYWTGTAYADKPKCIQDKQYLSDNYCENGQWSSRTKLIAQQLLAIAGTNNFALYCDNYQNALNEYQYNTDYGTVTTFLGRYCLQPGNRRTENCANNICAIKYADKVAFGMAINTEINGDKSPLQALNFSKTKCDNAVNPGYNPCGDNVYYNPDTQSIIYAPGVSPMPAVTQTEIDYVADSYEKLKDYVNDYIPAQYNYTYYKITPQFNYLDITKDGQKFFYGFKQENITLPPISYAGWYYSNIQLPDKACDRYIKRYDSRASCEEQPSETDFYIAAYKTSPANSMDRHTSIIDAWQDMTGKLRIYK
;
A
#
# COMPACT_ATOMS: atom_id res chain seq x y z
N MET A 1 -50.38 68.11 -30.11
CA MET A 1 -50.22 66.70 -29.68
C MET A 1 -48.74 66.38 -29.66
N HIS A 2 -48.12 66.27 -28.48
CA HIS A 2 -46.73 65.86 -28.31
C HIS A 2 -46.72 64.62 -27.42
N SER A 3 -46.44 63.47 -28.02
CA SER A 3 -46.34 62.18 -27.34
C SER A 3 -44.91 62.01 -26.86
N ARG A 4 -44.70 61.99 -25.54
CA ARG A 4 -43.39 61.69 -24.93
C ARG A 4 -43.25 60.18 -24.81
N LEU A 5 -42.33 59.60 -25.57
CA LEU A 5 -41.88 58.22 -25.45
C LEU A 5 -40.93 58.14 -24.25
N ILE A 6 -41.35 57.47 -23.18
CA ILE A 6 -40.48 57.15 -22.03
C ILE A 6 -39.75 55.85 -22.35
N LEU A 7 -38.44 55.94 -22.61
CA LEU A 7 -37.56 54.80 -22.80
C LEU A 7 -37.16 54.27 -21.40
N LEU A 8 -37.81 53.20 -20.94
CA LEU A 8 -37.39 52.46 -19.75
C LEU A 8 -36.16 51.61 -20.11
N ILE A 9 -34.98 52.02 -19.62
CA ILE A 9 -33.78 51.19 -19.65
C ILE A 9 -33.91 50.18 -18.50
N LEU A 10 -34.26 48.94 -18.82
CA LEU A 10 -34.16 47.81 -17.89
C LEU A 10 -32.67 47.51 -17.66
N ILE A 11 -32.15 47.88 -16.50
CA ILE A 11 -30.84 47.46 -16.04
C ILE A 11 -30.96 46.01 -15.56
N LEU A 12 -30.53 45.06 -16.40
CA LEU A 12 -30.36 43.66 -16.02
C LEU A 12 -29.15 43.57 -15.08
N ILE A 13 -29.40 43.54 -13.77
CA ILE A 13 -28.37 43.21 -12.78
C ILE A 13 -28.11 41.71 -12.90
N PRO A 14 -26.89 41.26 -13.22
CA PRO A 14 -26.58 39.83 -13.24
C PRO A 14 -26.81 39.28 -11.84
N ALA A 15 -27.65 38.24 -11.73
CA ALA A 15 -27.88 37.53 -10.49
C ALA A 15 -26.52 36.98 -10.00
N VAL A 16 -26.01 37.54 -8.92
CA VAL A 16 -24.84 37.02 -8.23
C VAL A 16 -25.25 35.66 -7.69
N THR A 17 -24.81 34.58 -8.33
CA THR A 17 -24.99 33.22 -7.80
C THR A 17 -24.28 33.18 -6.45
N ALA A 18 -25.04 32.92 -5.38
CA ALA A 18 -24.48 32.79 -4.04
C ALA A 18 -23.36 31.74 -4.05
N ALA A 19 -22.22 32.07 -3.46
CA ALA A 19 -21.13 31.11 -3.30
C ALA A 19 -21.61 29.95 -2.42
N HIS A 20 -21.43 28.71 -2.90
CA HIS A 20 -21.74 27.50 -2.16
C HIS A 20 -20.49 27.06 -1.38
N TRP A 21 -20.57 27.04 -0.05
CA TRP A 21 -19.51 26.51 0.79
C TRP A 21 -19.75 25.03 1.03
N GLU A 22 -18.76 24.21 0.73
CA GLU A 22 -18.82 22.77 0.98
C GLU A 22 -17.78 22.39 2.03
N SER A 23 -18.20 21.55 2.97
CA SER A 23 -17.27 20.96 3.94
C SER A 23 -16.47 19.87 3.23
N VAL A 24 -15.16 20.05 3.17
CA VAL A 24 -14.22 19.06 2.63
C VAL A 24 -13.29 18.58 3.75
N SER A 25 -13.07 17.28 3.82
CA SER A 25 -12.17 16.69 4.81
C SER A 25 -10.71 17.07 4.52
N LEU A 26 -9.97 17.39 5.58
CA LEU A 26 -8.51 17.53 5.51
C LEU A 26 -7.90 16.20 5.03
N LYS A 27 -6.98 16.27 4.07
CA LYS A 27 -6.29 15.13 3.48
C LYS A 27 -4.79 15.26 3.73
N HIS A 28 -4.14 14.12 3.85
CA HIS A 28 -2.69 14.00 3.91
C HIS A 28 -2.19 13.32 2.63
N ASN A 29 -0.98 13.66 2.21
CA ASN A 29 -0.30 12.85 1.20
C ASN A 29 0.27 11.56 1.82
N TRP A 30 0.69 10.64 0.98
CA TRP A 30 1.05 9.27 1.37
C TRP A 30 2.23 9.17 2.35
N ASP A 31 3.08 10.20 2.41
CA ASP A 31 4.25 10.31 3.31
C ASP A 31 4.08 11.38 4.40
N LEU A 32 2.85 11.87 4.59
CA LEU A 32 2.46 12.87 5.60
C LEU A 32 3.29 14.16 5.62
N THR A 33 4.02 14.46 4.54
CA THR A 33 4.80 15.69 4.40
C THR A 33 3.97 16.87 3.89
N SER A 34 2.73 16.61 3.46
CA SER A 34 1.78 17.60 2.96
C SER A 34 0.38 17.31 3.48
N GLN A 35 -0.37 18.37 3.80
CA GLN A 35 -1.77 18.30 4.20
C GLN A 35 -2.55 19.44 3.53
N GLY A 36 -3.81 19.19 3.17
CA GLY A 36 -4.67 20.16 2.50
C GLY A 36 -5.97 19.55 2.01
N PHE A 37 -6.51 20.09 0.93
CA PHE A 37 -7.84 19.73 0.43
C PHE A 37 -7.79 19.36 -1.06
N CYS A 38 -8.67 18.45 -1.45
CA CYS A 38 -8.98 18.13 -2.83
C CYS A 38 -10.42 18.54 -3.12
N VAL A 39 -10.75 18.79 -4.39
CA VAL A 39 -12.08 19.21 -4.81
C VAL A 39 -13.13 18.16 -4.45
N GLN A 40 -12.82 16.88 -4.69
CA GLN A 40 -13.73 15.78 -4.40
C GLN A 40 -13.32 15.03 -3.11
N PRO A 41 -14.30 14.59 -2.29
CA PRO A 41 -14.02 13.81 -1.07
C PRO A 41 -13.27 12.49 -1.33
N THR A 42 -13.44 11.89 -2.51
CA THR A 42 -12.83 10.61 -2.89
C THR A 42 -11.44 10.74 -3.52
N GLN A 43 -10.96 11.97 -3.77
CA GLN A 43 -9.62 12.20 -4.28
C GLN A 43 -8.56 12.08 -3.17
N CYS A 44 -7.33 11.73 -3.55
CA CYS A 44 -6.20 11.70 -2.64
C CYS A 44 -5.22 12.84 -2.93
N LEU A 45 -4.74 13.48 -1.86
CA LEU A 45 -3.81 14.60 -1.95
C LEU A 45 -2.43 14.09 -2.33
N VAL A 46 -1.86 14.58 -3.43
CA VAL A 46 -0.46 14.35 -3.82
C VAL A 46 0.43 15.35 -3.11
N ARG A 47 0.18 16.65 -3.31
CA ARG A 47 0.86 17.74 -2.60
C ARG A 47 0.10 19.05 -2.77
N THR A 48 0.00 19.85 -1.72
CA THR A 48 -0.74 21.13 -1.78
C THR A 48 -0.13 22.18 -2.69
N SER A 49 1.19 22.16 -2.89
CA SER A 49 1.90 23.12 -3.73
C SER A 49 1.86 22.76 -5.23
N TYR A 50 1.14 21.70 -5.60
CA TYR A 50 1.00 21.25 -6.99
C TYR A 50 -0.24 21.86 -7.65
N ASN A 51 -0.41 21.59 -8.94
CA ASN A 51 -1.36 22.30 -9.78
C ASN A 51 -2.72 21.57 -9.84
N GLU A 52 -3.76 22.25 -9.36
CA GLU A 52 -5.14 21.78 -9.36
C GLU A 52 -5.74 21.66 -10.78
N SER A 53 -5.25 22.42 -11.76
CA SER A 53 -5.70 22.28 -13.15
C SER A 53 -5.24 20.99 -13.82
N LEU A 54 -4.34 20.26 -13.18
CA LEU A 54 -3.84 18.96 -13.62
C LEU A 54 -4.42 17.80 -12.80
N ASP A 55 -5.38 18.06 -11.90
CA ASP A 55 -5.97 17.01 -11.08
C ASP A 55 -6.52 15.85 -11.92
N ASN A 56 -6.40 14.65 -11.36
CA ASN A 56 -6.80 13.39 -11.98
C ASN A 56 -6.00 12.98 -13.24
N GLN A 57 -4.84 13.61 -13.47
CA GLN A 57 -3.87 13.25 -14.52
C GLN A 57 -2.58 12.67 -13.89
N PRO A 58 -2.60 11.44 -13.34
CA PRO A 58 -1.46 10.86 -12.63
C PRO A 58 -0.18 10.76 -13.48
N GLU A 59 -0.29 10.61 -14.80
CA GLU A 59 0.85 10.57 -15.71
C GLU A 59 1.67 11.87 -15.71
N LYS A 60 1.04 13.02 -15.41
CA LYS A 60 1.72 14.32 -15.33
C LYS A 60 2.71 14.41 -14.18
N TYR A 61 2.51 13.60 -13.13
CA TYR A 61 3.43 13.52 -11.99
C TYR A 61 4.88 13.20 -12.41
N TRP A 62 5.03 12.39 -13.46
CA TRP A 62 6.32 11.94 -13.99
C TRP A 62 6.88 12.86 -15.06
N THR A 63 6.04 13.43 -15.92
CA THR A 63 6.50 14.28 -17.02
C THR A 63 6.91 15.69 -16.57
N GLY A 64 6.35 16.17 -15.46
CA GLY A 64 6.60 17.52 -14.96
C GLY A 64 8.02 17.76 -14.44
N THR A 65 8.57 18.95 -14.69
CA THR A 65 9.86 19.38 -14.10
C THR A 65 9.68 20.34 -12.95
N ALA A 66 8.63 21.17 -13.01
CA ALA A 66 8.24 22.08 -11.96
C ALA A 66 7.06 21.52 -11.14
N TYR A 67 6.84 22.10 -9.97
CA TYR A 67 5.65 21.81 -9.16
C TYR A 67 4.34 22.17 -9.88
N ALA A 68 4.37 23.18 -10.75
CA ALA A 68 3.22 23.59 -11.57
C ALA A 68 2.81 22.56 -12.64
N ASP A 69 3.67 21.57 -12.91
CA ASP A 69 3.45 20.54 -13.94
C ASP A 69 2.90 19.22 -13.35
N LYS A 70 2.56 19.19 -12.06
CA LYS A 70 2.13 17.99 -11.34
C LYS A 70 0.71 18.13 -10.82
N PRO A 71 -0.08 17.03 -10.75
CA PRO A 71 -1.42 17.05 -10.19
C PRO A 71 -1.38 17.31 -8.69
N LYS A 72 -2.27 18.17 -8.17
CA LYS A 72 -2.43 18.37 -6.72
C LYS A 72 -3.14 17.18 -6.09
N CYS A 73 -4.13 16.63 -6.77
CA CYS A 73 -4.92 15.49 -6.34
C CYS A 73 -5.12 14.47 -7.48
N ILE A 74 -5.31 13.20 -7.12
CA ILE A 74 -5.70 12.13 -8.05
C ILE A 74 -7.01 11.51 -7.60
N GLN A 75 -7.75 10.93 -8.55
CA GLN A 75 -9.06 10.33 -8.33
C GLN A 75 -8.97 8.99 -7.61
N ASP A 76 -10.06 8.60 -6.96
CA ASP A 76 -10.28 7.20 -6.56
C ASP A 76 -9.91 6.23 -7.69
N LYS A 77 -9.23 5.14 -7.31
CA LYS A 77 -8.69 4.08 -8.19
C LYS A 77 -7.52 4.48 -9.08
N GLN A 78 -7.06 5.73 -9.04
CA GLN A 78 -5.79 6.13 -9.64
C GLN A 78 -4.64 5.88 -8.67
N TYR A 79 -3.41 5.82 -9.20
CA TYR A 79 -2.22 5.56 -8.40
C TYR A 79 -0.99 6.30 -8.91
N LEU A 80 0.00 6.45 -8.03
CA LEU A 80 1.33 6.95 -8.31
C LEU A 80 2.36 5.99 -7.71
N SER A 81 3.05 5.22 -8.57
CA SER A 81 3.84 4.06 -8.11
C SER A 81 2.96 3.16 -7.24
N ASP A 82 3.41 2.67 -6.10
CA ASP A 82 2.58 1.82 -5.25
C ASP A 82 1.44 2.54 -4.55
N ASN A 83 1.48 3.87 -4.44
CA ASN A 83 0.46 4.64 -3.72
C ASN A 83 -0.86 4.65 -4.51
N TYR A 84 -1.86 3.94 -4.00
CA TYR A 84 -3.18 3.80 -4.61
C TYR A 84 -4.20 4.66 -3.88
N CYS A 85 -4.99 5.43 -4.61
CA CYS A 85 -6.05 6.23 -4.02
C CYS A 85 -7.32 5.38 -3.85
N GLU A 86 -7.76 5.21 -2.62
CA GLU A 86 -8.94 4.41 -2.28
C GLU A 86 -9.89 5.23 -1.41
N ASN A 87 -11.00 5.65 -2.01
CA ASN A 87 -12.05 6.43 -1.37
C ASN A 87 -11.51 7.66 -0.60
N GLY A 88 -10.55 8.36 -1.20
CA GLY A 88 -9.94 9.55 -0.64
C GLY A 88 -8.89 9.32 0.45
N GLN A 89 -8.50 8.07 0.69
CA GLN A 89 -7.40 7.66 1.56
C GLN A 89 -6.29 6.99 0.75
N TRP A 90 -5.05 7.18 1.18
CA TRP A 90 -3.92 6.48 0.56
C TRP A 90 -3.85 5.03 1.03
N SER A 91 -3.75 4.13 0.06
CA SER A 91 -3.47 2.71 0.24
C SER A 91 -2.34 2.30 -0.69
N SER A 92 -2.20 1.00 -0.98
CA SER A 92 -1.23 0.51 -1.95
C SER A 92 -1.80 -0.49 -2.94
N ARG A 93 -1.17 -0.58 -4.12
CA ARG A 93 -1.46 -1.66 -5.07
C ARG A 93 -0.98 -3.01 -4.52
N THR A 94 0.09 -3.02 -3.72
CA THR A 94 0.51 -4.18 -2.93
C THR A 94 -0.61 -4.72 -2.04
N LYS A 95 -1.39 -3.86 -1.35
CA LYS A 95 -2.56 -4.27 -0.56
C LYS A 95 -3.61 -4.99 -1.41
N LEU A 96 -3.92 -4.46 -2.60
CA LEU A 96 -4.91 -5.05 -3.49
C LEU A 96 -4.48 -6.46 -3.95
N ILE A 97 -3.17 -6.64 -4.19
CA ILE A 97 -2.61 -7.95 -4.53
C ILE A 97 -2.69 -8.90 -3.33
N ALA A 98 -2.31 -8.43 -2.13
CA ALA A 98 -2.44 -9.20 -0.90
C ALA A 98 -3.87 -9.73 -0.71
N GLN A 99 -4.88 -8.87 -0.86
CA GLN A 99 -6.30 -9.25 -0.76
C GLN A 99 -6.69 -10.29 -1.82
N GLN A 100 -6.21 -10.14 -3.06
CA GLN A 100 -6.46 -11.13 -4.11
C GLN A 100 -5.79 -12.49 -3.83
N LEU A 101 -4.59 -12.48 -3.25
CA LEU A 101 -3.89 -13.70 -2.85
C LEU A 101 -4.60 -14.38 -1.66
N LEU A 102 -5.13 -13.63 -0.70
CA LEU A 102 -5.98 -14.17 0.37
C LEU A 102 -7.24 -14.84 -0.21
N ALA A 103 -7.86 -14.25 -1.23
CA ALA A 103 -9.02 -14.84 -1.90
C ALA A 103 -8.68 -16.17 -2.60
N ILE A 104 -7.46 -16.30 -3.13
CA ILE A 104 -6.93 -17.57 -3.67
C ILE A 104 -6.79 -18.63 -2.58
N ALA A 105 -6.31 -18.25 -1.39
CA ALA A 105 -6.23 -19.18 -0.27
C ALA A 105 -7.62 -19.61 0.24
N GLY A 106 -8.62 -18.72 0.15
CA GLY A 106 -9.99 -18.98 0.58
C GLY A 106 -10.04 -19.37 2.06
N THR A 107 -10.64 -20.52 2.38
CA THR A 107 -10.77 -21.00 3.77
C THR A 107 -9.55 -21.78 4.29
N ASN A 108 -8.54 -22.02 3.45
CA ASN A 108 -7.36 -22.80 3.82
C ASN A 108 -6.51 -22.11 4.90
N ASN A 109 -5.64 -22.89 5.55
CA ASN A 109 -4.50 -22.32 6.27
C ASN A 109 -3.53 -21.69 5.26
N PHE A 110 -2.95 -20.55 5.62
CA PHE A 110 -2.09 -19.80 4.72
C PHE A 110 -1.01 -19.01 5.45
N ALA A 111 0.03 -18.66 4.71
CA ALA A 111 1.03 -17.67 5.09
C ALA A 111 1.29 -16.74 3.90
N LEU A 112 0.94 -15.47 4.05
CA LEU A 112 1.12 -14.40 3.08
C LEU A 112 2.24 -13.49 3.58
N TYR A 113 3.21 -13.18 2.72
CA TYR A 113 4.28 -12.24 3.01
C TYR A 113 4.51 -11.28 1.84
N CYS A 114 4.48 -9.98 2.12
CA CYS A 114 4.69 -8.89 1.19
C CYS A 114 5.87 -8.03 1.62
N ASP A 115 6.90 -7.93 0.78
CA ASP A 115 8.09 -7.12 0.98
C ASP A 115 8.75 -6.82 -0.38
N ASN A 116 9.92 -6.19 -0.40
CA ASN A 116 10.71 -6.09 -1.62
C ASN A 116 11.10 -7.48 -2.13
N TYR A 117 11.43 -7.57 -3.42
CA TYR A 117 11.70 -8.87 -4.06
C TYR A 117 12.89 -9.62 -3.44
N GLN A 118 13.89 -8.91 -2.90
CA GLN A 118 15.05 -9.55 -2.26
C GLN A 118 14.66 -10.34 -1.01
N ASN A 119 13.57 -9.92 -0.37
CA ASN A 119 13.09 -10.45 0.89
C ASN A 119 11.95 -11.45 0.68
N ALA A 120 11.09 -11.21 -0.32
CA ALA A 120 9.90 -12.02 -0.57
C ALA A 120 10.17 -13.26 -1.45
N LEU A 121 11.17 -13.22 -2.34
CA LEU A 121 11.48 -14.32 -3.25
C LEU A 121 12.62 -15.18 -2.72
N ASN A 122 12.44 -16.49 -2.72
CA ASN A 122 13.50 -17.45 -2.39
C ASN A 122 14.63 -17.46 -3.42
N GLU A 123 14.29 -17.25 -4.70
CA GLU A 123 15.23 -17.25 -5.81
C GLU A 123 14.83 -16.18 -6.82
N TYR A 124 15.76 -15.27 -7.12
CA TYR A 124 15.58 -14.20 -8.10
C TYR A 124 16.86 -13.91 -8.89
N GLN A 125 17.91 -14.72 -8.68
CA GLN A 125 19.21 -14.61 -9.34
C GLN A 125 19.37 -15.67 -10.45
N TYR A 126 18.34 -15.83 -11.29
CA TYR A 126 18.37 -16.72 -12.43
C TYR A 126 18.25 -15.96 -13.76
N ASN A 127 18.61 -16.65 -14.84
CA ASN A 127 18.49 -16.15 -16.20
C ASN A 127 17.25 -16.73 -16.87
N THR A 128 16.65 -15.91 -17.72
CA THR A 128 15.59 -16.26 -18.66
C THR A 128 16.12 -16.07 -20.09
N ASP A 129 15.34 -16.47 -21.09
CA ASP A 129 15.67 -16.21 -22.50
C ASP A 129 15.74 -14.70 -22.82
N TYR A 130 15.23 -13.86 -21.91
CA TYR A 130 15.20 -12.41 -22.03
C TYR A 130 16.26 -11.69 -21.18
N GLY A 131 17.01 -12.43 -20.34
CA GLY A 131 18.05 -11.89 -19.47
C GLY A 131 17.86 -12.22 -17.98
N THR A 132 18.63 -11.55 -17.12
CA THR A 132 18.61 -11.80 -15.67
C THR A 132 17.39 -11.16 -15.00
N VAL A 133 16.69 -11.92 -14.16
CA VAL A 133 15.43 -11.54 -13.50
C VAL A 133 15.50 -10.22 -12.74
N THR A 134 16.60 -9.97 -12.04
CA THR A 134 16.85 -8.72 -11.30
C THR A 134 16.80 -7.47 -12.19
N THR A 135 16.98 -7.61 -13.50
CA THR A 135 16.85 -6.50 -14.45
C THR A 135 15.40 -6.07 -14.62
N PHE A 136 14.44 -7.00 -14.52
CA PHE A 136 13.00 -6.74 -14.66
C PHE A 136 12.38 -6.30 -13.33
N LEU A 137 12.87 -6.84 -12.21
CA LEU A 137 12.45 -6.45 -10.85
C LEU A 137 13.23 -5.25 -10.29
N GLY A 138 14.23 -4.78 -11.04
CA GLY A 138 15.27 -3.90 -10.54
C GLY A 138 14.82 -2.49 -10.17
N ARG A 139 15.79 -1.71 -9.68
CA ARG A 139 15.56 -0.39 -9.09
C ARG A 139 15.17 0.70 -10.10
N TYR A 140 15.35 0.53 -11.41
CA TYR A 140 15.17 1.63 -12.36
C TYR A 140 14.35 1.22 -13.58
N CYS A 141 13.16 1.83 -13.70
CA CYS A 141 12.37 1.84 -14.92
C CYS A 141 12.17 3.27 -15.43
N LEU A 142 11.80 3.39 -16.70
CA LEU A 142 11.40 4.66 -17.31
C LEU A 142 9.89 4.84 -17.15
N GLN A 143 9.50 5.98 -16.59
CA GLN A 143 8.14 6.49 -16.61
C GLN A 143 7.89 7.36 -17.83
N PRO A 144 6.62 7.70 -18.14
CA PRO A 144 6.29 8.76 -19.09
C PRO A 144 7.15 10.01 -18.89
N GLY A 145 7.71 10.55 -19.97
CA GLY A 145 8.63 11.69 -19.93
C GLY A 145 10.09 11.33 -19.62
N ASN A 146 10.50 10.07 -19.81
CA ASN A 146 11.87 9.58 -19.63
C ASN A 146 12.43 9.77 -18.21
N ARG A 147 11.56 9.85 -17.20
CA ARG A 147 11.99 9.93 -15.81
C ARG A 147 12.26 8.55 -15.24
N ARG A 148 13.38 8.44 -14.53
CA ARG A 148 13.72 7.22 -13.78
C ARG A 148 12.96 7.23 -12.46
N THR A 149 12.16 6.21 -12.22
CA THR A 149 11.60 5.94 -10.89
C THR A 149 12.37 4.84 -10.19
N GLU A 150 12.30 4.88 -8.88
CA GLU A 150 12.74 3.78 -8.05
C GLU A 150 11.72 2.63 -8.16
N ASN A 151 12.25 1.45 -8.46
CA ASN A 151 11.59 0.14 -8.56
C ASN A 151 10.68 -0.04 -9.80
N CYS A 152 11.03 -0.99 -10.68
CA CYS A 152 10.21 -1.41 -11.82
C CYS A 152 8.93 -2.12 -11.41
N ALA A 153 9.03 -2.91 -10.34
CA ALA A 153 7.93 -3.54 -9.66
C ALA A 153 7.84 -2.98 -8.23
N ASN A 154 6.64 -2.88 -7.69
CA ASN A 154 6.45 -2.60 -6.27
C ASN A 154 6.84 -3.82 -5.44
N ASN A 155 6.41 -3.85 -4.19
CA ASN A 155 6.61 -5.02 -3.35
C ASN A 155 5.93 -6.26 -3.95
N ILE A 156 6.54 -7.41 -3.70
CA ILE A 156 6.04 -8.71 -4.13
C ILE A 156 5.37 -9.35 -2.93
N CYS A 157 4.14 -9.81 -3.14
CA CYS A 157 3.43 -10.65 -2.18
C CYS A 157 3.52 -12.10 -2.63
N ALA A 158 3.94 -12.99 -1.74
CA ALA A 158 3.89 -14.43 -1.94
C ALA A 158 2.97 -15.06 -0.89
N ILE A 159 2.14 -16.01 -1.30
CA ILE A 159 1.26 -16.77 -0.41
C ILE A 159 1.51 -18.27 -0.57
N LYS A 160 1.69 -18.96 0.56
CA LYS A 160 1.58 -20.41 0.65
C LYS A 160 0.21 -20.75 1.21
N TYR A 161 -0.52 -21.65 0.55
CA TYR A 161 -1.82 -22.14 1.00
C TYR A 161 -1.97 -23.60 0.57
N ALA A 162 -2.44 -24.45 1.49
CA ALA A 162 -2.32 -25.90 1.34
C ALA A 162 -0.89 -26.30 0.88
N ASP A 163 -0.75 -27.06 -0.20
CA ASP A 163 0.52 -27.43 -0.82
C ASP A 163 0.89 -26.59 -2.05
N LYS A 164 0.26 -25.42 -2.22
CA LYS A 164 0.46 -24.52 -3.36
C LYS A 164 1.11 -23.20 -2.95
N VAL A 165 1.71 -22.54 -3.93
CA VAL A 165 2.26 -21.19 -3.81
C VAL A 165 1.72 -20.34 -4.96
N ALA A 166 1.31 -19.11 -4.64
CA ALA A 166 1.02 -18.07 -5.61
C ALA A 166 1.77 -16.81 -5.22
N PHE A 167 2.02 -15.92 -6.17
CA PHE A 167 2.58 -14.62 -5.89
C PHE A 167 2.06 -13.57 -6.85
N GLY A 168 2.18 -12.30 -6.48
CA GLY A 168 1.81 -11.19 -7.32
C GLY A 168 2.62 -9.94 -7.02
N MET A 169 2.61 -9.02 -7.97
CA MET A 169 3.26 -7.72 -7.86
C MET A 169 2.57 -6.70 -8.75
N ALA A 170 2.63 -5.44 -8.35
CA ALA A 170 2.24 -4.32 -9.19
C ALA A 170 3.49 -3.81 -9.94
N ILE A 171 3.30 -3.36 -11.17
CA ILE A 171 4.38 -2.84 -11.99
C ILE A 171 4.21 -1.34 -12.24
N ASN A 172 5.35 -0.67 -12.33
CA ASN A 172 5.44 0.76 -12.60
C ASN A 172 5.71 1.03 -14.09
N THR A 173 5.60 0.02 -14.94
CA THR A 173 5.75 0.14 -16.38
C THR A 173 4.62 -0.59 -17.08
N GLU A 174 4.39 -0.25 -18.34
CA GLU A 174 3.51 -1.04 -19.19
C GLU A 174 3.91 -2.53 -19.17
N ILE A 175 2.90 -3.41 -19.14
CA ILE A 175 3.11 -4.87 -19.15
C ILE A 175 3.90 -5.34 -20.38
N ASN A 176 3.82 -4.59 -21.50
CA ASN A 176 4.53 -4.85 -22.76
C ASN A 176 5.86 -4.07 -22.90
N GLY A 177 6.25 -3.35 -21.86
CA GLY A 177 7.48 -2.54 -21.85
C GLY A 177 8.76 -3.38 -21.80
N ASP A 178 9.90 -2.72 -21.97
CA ASP A 178 11.23 -3.37 -21.99
C ASP A 178 11.66 -3.99 -20.65
N LYS A 179 10.93 -3.65 -19.57
CA LYS A 179 11.11 -4.20 -18.22
C LYS A 179 9.91 -5.03 -17.77
N SER A 180 9.23 -5.67 -18.72
CA SER A 180 8.06 -6.49 -18.44
C SER A 180 8.36 -7.58 -17.41
N PRO A 181 7.56 -7.72 -16.34
CA PRO A 181 7.72 -8.82 -15.38
C PRO A 181 7.37 -10.18 -16.01
N LEU A 182 6.68 -10.21 -17.17
CA LEU A 182 6.43 -11.45 -17.90
C LEU A 182 7.73 -12.10 -18.38
N GLN A 183 8.71 -11.27 -18.74
CA GLN A 183 10.03 -11.76 -19.14
C GLN A 183 10.79 -12.37 -17.96
N ALA A 184 10.58 -11.88 -16.73
CA ALA A 184 11.10 -12.52 -15.52
C ALA A 184 10.52 -13.92 -15.30
N LEU A 185 9.29 -14.17 -15.76
CA LEU A 185 8.62 -15.47 -15.76
C LEU A 185 8.96 -16.34 -16.98
N ASN A 186 9.95 -15.92 -17.79
CA ASN A 186 10.31 -16.51 -19.08
C ASN A 186 9.14 -16.56 -20.10
N PHE A 187 8.33 -15.52 -20.13
CA PHE A 187 7.25 -15.35 -21.10
C PHE A 187 7.47 -14.14 -22.03
N SER A 188 6.87 -14.20 -23.21
CA SER A 188 6.78 -13.04 -24.11
C SER A 188 6.09 -11.87 -23.40
N LYS A 189 6.60 -10.65 -23.62
CA LYS A 189 5.99 -9.43 -23.08
C LYS A 189 4.55 -9.22 -23.57
N THR A 190 4.18 -9.76 -24.73
CA THR A 190 2.83 -9.67 -25.31
C THR A 190 1.84 -10.72 -24.78
N LYS A 191 2.25 -11.55 -23.81
CA LYS A 191 1.42 -12.68 -23.33
C LYS A 191 0.05 -12.23 -22.81
N CYS A 192 -0.05 -11.01 -22.30
CA CYS A 192 -1.26 -10.47 -21.69
C CYS A 192 -2.00 -9.45 -22.58
N ASP A 193 -1.74 -9.40 -23.89
CA ASP A 193 -2.39 -8.43 -24.81
C ASP A 193 -3.92 -8.59 -24.88
N ASN A 194 -4.44 -9.76 -24.52
CA ASN A 194 -5.87 -10.06 -24.50
C ASN A 194 -6.56 -9.65 -23.19
N ALA A 195 -5.83 -9.15 -22.19
CA ALA A 195 -6.41 -8.74 -20.93
C ALA A 195 -7.24 -7.46 -21.09
N VAL A 196 -8.45 -7.45 -20.53
CA VAL A 196 -9.41 -6.36 -20.65
C VAL A 196 -9.91 -5.92 -19.27
N ASN A 197 -10.28 -4.65 -19.10
CA ASN A 197 -10.85 -4.23 -17.83
C ASN A 197 -12.29 -4.77 -17.62
N PRO A 198 -12.72 -5.01 -16.37
CA PRO A 198 -11.99 -4.83 -15.12
C PRO A 198 -11.38 -6.12 -14.54
N GLY A 199 -10.40 -5.97 -13.64
CA GLY A 199 -9.91 -7.05 -12.78
C GLY A 199 -8.86 -7.97 -13.41
N TYR A 200 -8.60 -9.12 -12.76
CA TYR A 200 -7.56 -10.06 -13.17
C TYR A 200 -8.04 -11.00 -14.28
N ASN A 201 -7.45 -10.85 -15.47
CA ASN A 201 -7.75 -11.66 -16.65
C ASN A 201 -6.70 -12.74 -16.86
N PRO A 202 -7.07 -13.95 -17.28
CA PRO A 202 -6.11 -14.99 -17.60
C PRO A 202 -5.31 -14.65 -18.87
N CYS A 203 -3.98 -14.72 -18.78
CA CYS A 203 -3.05 -14.64 -19.91
C CYS A 203 -2.54 -16.03 -20.35
N GLY A 204 -3.03 -17.11 -19.74
CA GLY A 204 -2.52 -18.47 -19.92
C GLY A 204 -1.34 -18.79 -19.00
N ASP A 205 -0.99 -20.09 -18.89
CA ASP A 205 0.07 -20.63 -18.04
C ASP A 205 0.03 -20.12 -16.59
N ASN A 206 -1.18 -20.02 -16.03
CA ASN A 206 -1.46 -19.57 -14.66
C ASN A 206 -1.07 -18.11 -14.38
N VAL A 207 -0.83 -17.30 -15.42
CA VAL A 207 -0.59 -15.86 -15.30
C VAL A 207 -1.90 -15.11 -15.45
N TYR A 208 -2.10 -14.14 -14.56
CA TYR A 208 -3.23 -13.23 -14.56
C TYR A 208 -2.73 -11.79 -14.55
N TYR A 209 -3.40 -10.92 -15.30
CA TYR A 209 -3.07 -9.50 -15.36
C TYR A 209 -4.31 -8.64 -15.15
N ASN A 210 -4.15 -7.60 -14.33
CA ASN A 210 -5.15 -6.56 -14.12
C ASN A 210 -4.66 -5.24 -14.73
N PRO A 211 -5.24 -4.79 -15.86
CA PRO A 211 -4.81 -3.55 -16.51
C PRO A 211 -5.17 -2.29 -15.71
N ASP A 212 -6.23 -2.30 -14.90
CA ASP A 212 -6.65 -1.15 -14.07
C ASP A 212 -5.56 -0.78 -13.05
N THR A 213 -4.95 -1.79 -12.42
CA THR A 213 -3.92 -1.60 -11.38
C THR A 213 -2.50 -1.83 -11.89
N GLN A 214 -2.34 -2.23 -13.15
CA GLN A 214 -1.07 -2.72 -13.71
C GLN A 214 -0.40 -3.70 -12.75
N SER A 215 -1.06 -4.83 -12.49
CA SER A 215 -0.54 -5.86 -11.59
C SER A 215 -0.69 -7.26 -12.17
N ILE A 216 0.28 -8.12 -11.85
CA ILE A 216 0.32 -9.51 -12.27
C ILE A 216 0.18 -10.44 -11.07
N ILE A 217 -0.44 -11.59 -11.30
CA ILE A 217 -0.48 -12.73 -10.37
C ILE A 217 -0.08 -13.98 -11.13
N TYR A 218 0.85 -14.74 -10.55
CA TYR A 218 1.12 -16.12 -10.95
C TYR A 218 0.50 -17.07 -9.91
N ALA A 219 -0.49 -17.86 -10.34
CA ALA A 219 -1.29 -18.69 -9.45
C ALA A 219 -1.58 -20.09 -10.04
N PRO A 220 -0.62 -21.02 -9.96
CA PRO A 220 -0.77 -22.38 -10.49
C PRO A 220 -2.02 -23.12 -10.01
N GLY A 221 -2.81 -23.61 -10.98
CA GLY A 221 -3.99 -24.43 -10.69
C GLY A 221 -5.12 -23.66 -10.01
N VAL A 222 -5.15 -22.33 -10.14
CA VAL A 222 -6.31 -21.47 -9.88
C VAL A 222 -6.95 -21.19 -11.22
N SER A 223 -8.25 -21.43 -11.38
CA SER A 223 -9.05 -20.97 -12.52
C SER A 223 -10.53 -21.29 -12.26
N PRO A 224 -11.44 -20.29 -12.28
CA PRO A 224 -11.20 -18.86 -12.49
C PRO A 224 -10.50 -18.19 -11.30
N MET A 225 -10.05 -16.94 -11.48
CA MET A 225 -9.56 -16.11 -10.36
C MET A 225 -10.74 -15.81 -9.41
N PRO A 226 -10.64 -16.11 -8.10
CA PRO A 226 -11.72 -15.83 -7.16
C PRO A 226 -11.91 -14.33 -6.96
N ALA A 227 -13.15 -13.90 -6.72
CA ALA A 227 -13.43 -12.53 -6.32
C ALA A 227 -12.95 -12.28 -4.88
N VAL A 228 -12.42 -11.09 -4.63
CA VAL A 228 -12.15 -10.61 -3.27
C VAL A 228 -13.48 -10.32 -2.58
N THR A 229 -13.71 -10.93 -1.42
CA THR A 229 -14.89 -10.69 -0.58
C THR A 229 -14.55 -9.78 0.59
N GLN A 230 -15.56 -9.41 1.38
CA GLN A 230 -15.36 -8.60 2.58
C GLN A 230 -14.42 -9.30 3.58
N THR A 231 -14.44 -10.63 3.66
CA THR A 231 -13.56 -11.40 4.56
C THR A 231 -12.08 -11.16 4.29
N GLU A 232 -11.66 -11.10 3.03
CA GLU A 232 -10.27 -10.82 2.68
C GLU A 232 -9.88 -9.35 2.93
N ILE A 233 -10.84 -8.43 2.80
CA ILE A 233 -10.65 -7.02 3.13
C ILE A 233 -10.46 -6.87 4.64
N ASP A 234 -11.31 -7.54 5.43
CA ASP A 234 -11.34 -7.51 6.89
C ASP A 234 -10.06 -8.09 7.49
N TYR A 235 -9.45 -9.11 6.87
CA TYR A 235 -8.14 -9.64 7.32
C TYR A 235 -7.07 -8.55 7.46
N VAL A 236 -7.10 -7.54 6.58
CA VAL A 236 -6.16 -6.41 6.62
C VAL A 236 -6.73 -5.27 7.48
N ALA A 237 -7.97 -4.86 7.21
CA ALA A 237 -8.58 -3.69 7.83
C ALA A 237 -8.85 -3.90 9.32
N ASP A 238 -9.53 -4.98 9.72
CA ASP A 238 -9.89 -5.23 11.11
C ASP A 238 -8.66 -5.51 11.97
N SER A 239 -7.67 -6.22 11.43
CA SER A 239 -6.41 -6.48 12.13
C SER A 239 -5.64 -5.19 12.40
N TYR A 240 -5.67 -4.24 11.47
CA TYR A 240 -5.09 -2.93 11.69
C TYR A 240 -5.88 -2.11 12.72
N GLU A 241 -7.21 -2.10 12.63
CA GLU A 241 -8.05 -1.37 13.60
C GLU A 241 -7.84 -1.89 15.02
N LYS A 242 -7.73 -3.21 15.23
CA LYS A 242 -7.35 -3.78 16.54
C LYS A 242 -6.00 -3.27 17.05
N LEU A 243 -5.00 -3.15 16.17
CA LEU A 243 -3.69 -2.59 16.52
C LEU A 243 -3.75 -1.10 16.83
N LYS A 244 -4.56 -0.35 16.09
CA LYS A 244 -4.80 1.08 16.34
C LYS A 244 -5.52 1.29 17.66
N ASP A 245 -6.53 0.48 17.99
CA ASP A 245 -7.24 0.51 19.26
C ASP A 245 -6.30 0.16 20.41
N TYR A 246 -5.48 -0.90 20.25
CA TYR A 246 -4.42 -1.22 21.19
C TYR A 246 -3.51 -0.03 21.49
N VAL A 247 -3.04 0.66 20.44
CA VAL A 247 -2.18 1.83 20.58
C VAL A 247 -2.89 2.99 21.29
N ASN A 248 -4.17 3.21 21.01
CA ASN A 248 -4.92 4.32 21.61
C ASN A 248 -5.28 4.08 23.07
N ASP A 249 -5.60 2.83 23.42
CA ASP A 249 -6.22 2.51 24.71
C ASP A 249 -5.22 2.01 25.75
N TYR A 250 -4.12 1.37 25.33
CA TYR A 250 -3.18 0.69 26.22
C TYR A 250 -1.77 1.30 26.23
N ILE A 251 -1.41 2.12 25.24
CA ILE A 251 -0.10 2.77 25.22
C ILE A 251 -0.20 4.15 25.85
N PRO A 252 0.61 4.46 26.89
CA PRO A 252 0.58 5.77 27.52
C PRO A 252 0.86 6.91 26.53
N ALA A 253 0.10 7.99 26.65
CA ALA A 253 0.17 9.16 25.75
C ALA A 253 1.56 9.86 25.70
N GLN A 254 2.46 9.56 26.65
CA GLN A 254 3.84 10.02 26.62
C GLN A 254 4.64 9.48 25.42
N TYR A 255 4.21 8.37 24.83
CA TYR A 255 4.79 7.85 23.59
C TYR A 255 4.06 8.43 22.40
N ASN A 256 4.80 9.04 21.47
CA ASN A 256 4.19 9.61 20.27
C ASN A 256 3.94 8.50 19.23
N TYR A 257 2.74 7.91 19.29
CA TYR A 257 2.20 6.98 18.30
C TYR A 257 1.11 7.61 17.43
N THR A 258 1.06 8.94 17.31
CA THR A 258 -0.02 9.64 16.61
C THR A 258 -0.20 9.25 15.14
N TYR A 259 0.85 8.72 14.49
CA TYR A 259 0.80 8.20 13.12
C TYR A 259 -0.01 6.90 12.97
N TYR A 260 -0.28 6.14 14.04
CA TYR A 260 -1.24 5.02 14.01
C TYR A 260 -2.69 5.48 13.83
N LYS A 261 -2.98 6.79 13.93
CA LYS A 261 -4.31 7.31 13.60
C LYS A 261 -4.58 7.33 12.10
N ILE A 262 -3.53 7.19 11.30
CA ILE A 262 -3.61 7.24 9.84
C ILE A 262 -3.44 5.82 9.32
N THR A 263 -4.42 5.35 8.56
CA THR A 263 -4.37 4.02 7.95
C THR A 263 -3.10 3.87 7.11
N PRO A 264 -2.30 2.82 7.33
CA PRO A 264 -1.08 2.60 6.59
C PRO A 264 -1.40 2.23 5.14
N GLN A 265 -0.40 2.35 4.28
CA GLN A 265 -0.56 1.93 2.88
C GLN A 265 -0.55 0.40 2.71
N PHE A 266 -0.01 -0.34 3.68
CA PHE A 266 0.18 -1.79 3.66
C PHE A 266 1.17 -2.31 2.59
N ASN A 267 2.25 -1.56 2.35
CA ASN A 267 3.34 -1.99 1.46
C ASN A 267 4.09 -3.20 2.00
N TYR A 268 4.24 -3.31 3.33
CA TYR A 268 4.88 -4.42 4.01
C TYR A 268 3.85 -5.10 4.90
N LEU A 269 3.61 -6.39 4.64
CA LEU A 269 2.51 -7.13 5.25
C LEU A 269 2.93 -8.58 5.48
N ASP A 270 2.57 -9.14 6.63
CA ASP A 270 2.64 -10.57 6.89
C ASP A 270 1.34 -11.01 7.55
N ILE A 271 0.67 -12.01 6.97
CA ILE A 271 -0.55 -12.58 7.52
C ILE A 271 -0.45 -14.09 7.48
N THR A 272 -0.57 -14.72 8.63
CA THR A 272 -0.57 -16.18 8.73
C THR A 272 -1.81 -16.66 9.48
N LYS A 273 -2.46 -17.69 8.94
CA LYS A 273 -3.61 -18.37 9.54
C LYS A 273 -3.36 -19.87 9.59
N ASP A 274 -3.52 -20.45 10.77
CA ASP A 274 -3.44 -21.90 11.00
C ASP A 274 -4.55 -22.34 11.97
N GLY A 275 -5.68 -22.80 11.40
CA GLY A 275 -6.90 -23.06 12.15
C GLY A 275 -7.44 -21.79 12.80
N GLN A 276 -7.47 -21.76 14.14
CA GLN A 276 -7.87 -20.59 14.93
C GLN A 276 -6.71 -19.64 15.24
N LYS A 277 -5.46 -20.08 15.02
CA LYS A 277 -4.28 -19.25 15.26
C LYS A 277 -4.15 -18.24 14.14
N PHE A 278 -3.90 -16.99 14.50
CA PHE A 278 -3.79 -15.91 13.55
C PHE A 278 -2.65 -14.98 13.91
N PHE A 279 -1.87 -14.58 12.91
CA PHE A 279 -0.82 -13.60 13.01
C PHE A 279 -1.00 -12.56 11.91
N TYR A 280 -0.85 -11.30 12.29
CA TYR A 280 -0.84 -10.15 11.40
C TYR A 280 0.33 -9.24 11.77
N GLY A 281 1.06 -8.78 10.77
CA GLY A 281 2.12 -7.79 10.93
C GLY A 281 2.08 -6.81 9.78
N PHE A 282 2.36 -5.54 10.06
CA PHE A 282 2.56 -4.53 9.03
C PHE A 282 3.73 -3.62 9.37
N LYS A 283 4.30 -2.99 8.35
CA LYS A 283 5.35 -1.98 8.50
C LYS A 283 5.13 -0.82 7.53
N GLN A 284 5.52 0.37 7.97
CA GLN A 284 5.59 1.60 7.19
C GLN A 284 6.96 2.24 7.40
N GLU A 285 7.53 2.81 6.34
CA GLU A 285 8.88 3.38 6.36
C GLU A 285 8.85 4.82 5.86
N ASN A 286 9.56 5.71 6.57
CA ASN A 286 9.80 7.10 6.18
C ASN A 286 8.54 7.94 5.90
N ILE A 287 7.51 7.80 6.72
CA ILE A 287 6.18 8.41 6.50
C ILE A 287 5.99 9.83 7.07
N THR A 288 7.07 10.57 7.39
CA THR A 288 6.97 11.95 7.93
C THR A 288 8.23 12.77 7.63
N LEU A 289 8.18 14.11 7.82
CA LEU A 289 9.32 15.02 7.59
C LEU A 289 10.54 14.80 8.52
N PRO A 290 10.38 14.37 9.79
CA PRO A 290 11.38 13.52 10.40
C PRO A 290 11.05 12.08 9.98
N PRO A 291 11.82 11.38 9.13
CA PRO A 291 11.40 10.08 8.59
C PRO A 291 11.18 9.05 9.70
N ILE A 292 9.91 8.87 10.07
CA ILE A 292 9.44 7.87 11.03
C ILE A 292 9.11 6.62 10.25
N SER A 293 9.61 5.49 10.75
CA SER A 293 9.09 4.19 10.38
C SER A 293 8.37 3.60 11.59
N TYR A 294 7.30 2.86 11.35
CA TYR A 294 6.55 2.21 12.42
C TYR A 294 6.04 0.85 11.95
N ALA A 295 5.84 -0.05 12.89
CA ALA A 295 5.35 -1.40 12.61
C ALA A 295 4.53 -1.91 13.79
N GLY A 296 3.52 -2.70 13.49
CA GLY A 296 2.65 -3.33 14.48
C GLY A 296 2.48 -4.81 14.18
N TRP A 297 2.31 -5.59 15.24
CA TRP A 297 2.07 -7.03 15.18
C TRP A 297 0.93 -7.43 16.10
N TYR A 298 0.07 -8.30 15.60
CA TYR A 298 -1.08 -8.83 16.29
C TYR A 298 -1.06 -10.36 16.19
N TYR A 299 -1.13 -11.02 17.33
CA TYR A 299 -1.25 -12.46 17.47
C TYR A 299 -2.59 -12.77 18.13
N SER A 300 -3.31 -13.77 17.62
CA SER A 300 -4.57 -14.24 18.21
C SER A 300 -4.58 -15.75 18.31
N ASN A 301 -5.01 -16.25 19.46
CA ASN A 301 -5.04 -17.67 19.83
C ASN A 301 -3.66 -18.35 19.72
N ILE A 302 -2.59 -17.59 19.95
CA ILE A 302 -1.21 -18.08 19.95
C ILE A 302 -0.66 -17.94 21.36
N GLN A 303 -0.33 -19.07 21.99
CA GLN A 303 0.31 -19.05 23.29
C GLN A 303 1.80 -18.70 23.14
N LEU A 304 2.14 -17.47 23.51
CA LEU A 304 3.53 -17.02 23.57
C LEU A 304 4.17 -17.46 24.91
N PRO A 305 5.50 -17.64 24.96
CA PRO A 305 6.20 -17.95 26.20
C PRO A 305 6.05 -16.85 27.25
N ASP A 306 6.11 -17.22 28.54
CA ASP A 306 6.11 -16.24 29.64
C ASP A 306 7.16 -15.14 29.42
N LYS A 307 6.76 -13.89 29.69
CA LYS A 307 7.57 -12.70 29.47
C LYS A 307 8.02 -12.54 28.02
N ALA A 308 7.17 -12.90 27.05
CA ALA A 308 7.45 -12.74 25.62
C ALA A 308 7.91 -11.33 25.26
N CYS A 309 7.24 -10.30 25.82
CA CYS A 309 7.60 -8.90 25.63
C CYS A 309 9.06 -8.62 26.03
N ASP A 310 9.46 -8.98 27.25
CA ASP A 310 10.84 -8.78 27.73
C ASP A 310 11.87 -9.56 26.92
N ARG A 311 11.58 -10.84 26.65
CA ARG A 311 12.52 -11.79 26.05
C ARG A 311 12.79 -11.52 24.58
N TYR A 312 11.73 -11.21 23.82
CA TYR A 312 11.80 -11.15 22.36
C TYR A 312 11.68 -9.74 21.80
N ILE A 313 11.08 -8.79 22.53
CA ILE A 313 10.81 -7.46 22.00
C ILE A 313 11.73 -6.44 22.68
N LYS A 314 11.63 -6.27 24.00
CA LYS A 314 12.37 -5.25 24.76
C LYS A 314 13.87 -5.43 24.74
N ARG A 315 14.34 -6.67 24.58
CA ARG A 315 15.76 -6.97 24.37
C ARG A 315 16.32 -6.30 23.13
N TYR A 316 15.51 -6.14 22.07
CA TYR A 316 15.93 -5.52 20.81
C TYR A 316 15.54 -4.06 20.74
N ASP A 317 14.34 -3.71 21.21
CA ASP A 317 13.78 -2.36 21.14
C ASP A 317 13.08 -2.03 22.46
N SER A 318 13.77 -1.30 23.35
CA SER A 318 13.23 -0.91 24.65
C SER A 318 12.02 0.04 24.55
N ARG A 319 11.81 0.68 23.39
CA ARG A 319 10.73 1.64 23.15
C ARG A 319 9.49 1.01 22.52
N ALA A 320 9.58 -0.21 21.99
CA ALA A 320 8.41 -0.94 21.49
C ALA A 320 7.47 -1.28 22.65
N SER A 321 6.16 -1.14 22.47
CA SER A 321 5.13 -1.40 23.48
C SER A 321 4.52 -2.78 23.31
N CYS A 322 4.50 -3.58 24.38
CA CYS A 322 3.91 -4.92 24.43
C CYS A 322 3.62 -5.43 25.86
N GLU A 323 3.67 -4.56 26.88
CA GLU A 323 3.57 -4.94 28.29
C GLU A 323 2.13 -5.17 28.72
N GLU A 324 1.25 -4.22 28.39
CA GLU A 324 -0.18 -4.30 28.65
C GLU A 324 -0.85 -4.97 27.45
N GLN A 325 -1.74 -5.94 27.70
CA GLN A 325 -2.41 -6.72 26.67
C GLN A 325 -3.93 -6.70 26.93
N PRO A 326 -4.77 -6.50 25.90
CA PRO A 326 -6.21 -6.33 26.07
C PRO A 326 -6.95 -7.63 26.42
N SER A 327 -6.38 -8.79 26.10
CA SER A 327 -6.97 -10.10 26.36
C SER A 327 -5.87 -11.15 26.61
N GLU A 328 -6.23 -12.29 27.20
CA GLU A 328 -5.30 -13.40 27.41
C GLU A 328 -5.02 -14.21 26.13
N THR A 329 -5.92 -14.12 25.14
CA THR A 329 -5.83 -14.86 23.88
C THR A 329 -5.12 -14.08 22.78
N ASP A 330 -4.93 -12.78 22.98
CA ASP A 330 -4.31 -11.90 22.00
C ASP A 330 -3.01 -11.31 22.54
N PHE A 331 -2.09 -11.01 21.62
CA PHE A 331 -0.85 -10.32 21.94
C PHE A 331 -0.55 -9.27 20.88
N TYR A 332 -0.26 -8.06 21.33
CA TYR A 332 -0.02 -6.89 20.49
C TYR A 332 1.36 -6.32 20.74
N ILE A 333 1.98 -5.86 19.66
CA ILE A 333 3.25 -5.16 19.68
C ILE A 333 3.10 -3.92 18.81
N ALA A 334 3.46 -2.76 19.33
CA ALA A 334 3.61 -1.54 18.54
C ALA A 334 5.04 -1.02 18.67
N ALA A 335 5.66 -0.63 17.56
CA ALA A 335 7.00 -0.06 17.56
C ALA A 335 7.11 1.11 16.59
N TYR A 336 8.08 1.99 16.86
CA TYR A 336 8.47 3.06 15.97
C TYR A 336 9.97 3.34 16.05
N LYS A 337 10.52 3.82 14.95
CA LYS A 337 11.86 4.38 14.88
C LYS A 337 11.82 5.70 14.16
N THR A 338 12.46 6.69 14.75
CA THR A 338 12.87 7.91 14.06
C THR A 338 14.23 7.63 13.43
N SER A 339 14.36 7.77 12.11
CA SER A 339 15.70 7.68 11.51
C SER A 339 16.60 8.74 12.16
N PRO A 340 17.83 8.40 12.57
CA PRO A 340 18.65 9.33 13.31
C PRO A 340 18.96 10.56 12.45
N ALA A 341 18.58 11.73 12.95
CA ALA A 341 19.17 12.98 12.49
C ALA A 341 20.60 13.02 13.07
N ASN A 342 21.56 12.44 12.34
CA ASN A 342 23.00 12.52 12.63
C ASN A 342 23.58 11.71 13.82
N SER A 343 22.84 10.79 14.46
CA SER A 343 23.44 9.92 15.50
C SER A 343 24.04 8.63 14.91
N MET A 344 25.33 8.39 15.18
CA MET A 344 25.98 7.09 14.93
C MET A 344 25.41 5.98 15.83
N ASP A 345 24.66 6.33 16.89
CA ASP A 345 23.89 5.39 17.68
C ASP A 345 22.65 4.93 16.90
N ARG A 346 22.85 3.90 16.07
CA ARG A 346 21.75 3.07 15.61
C ARG A 346 21.32 2.19 16.77
N HIS A 347 20.41 2.69 17.60
CA HIS A 347 19.63 1.79 18.44
C HIS A 347 18.95 0.78 17.50
N THR A 348 19.23 -0.51 17.71
CA THR A 348 18.51 -1.58 17.01
C THR A 348 17.03 -1.36 17.25
N SER A 349 16.24 -1.23 16.20
CA SER A 349 14.79 -1.23 16.32
C SER A 349 14.26 -2.57 15.87
N ILE A 350 13.18 -3.03 16.51
CA ILE A 350 12.49 -4.25 16.09
C ILE A 350 11.92 -4.12 14.68
N ILE A 351 11.74 -2.89 14.18
CA ILE A 351 11.39 -2.59 12.79
C ILE A 351 12.50 -3.00 11.83
N ASP A 352 13.78 -2.85 12.21
CA ASP A 352 14.91 -3.33 11.41
C ASP A 352 15.00 -4.85 11.41
N ALA A 353 14.49 -5.48 12.47
CA ALA A 353 14.35 -6.92 12.61
C ALA A 353 13.05 -7.46 11.97
N TRP A 354 12.39 -6.71 11.08
CA TRP A 354 11.13 -7.11 10.43
C TRP A 354 11.16 -8.55 9.90
N GLN A 355 12.20 -8.92 9.15
CA GLN A 355 12.38 -10.27 8.60
C GLN A 355 12.57 -11.35 9.68
N ASP A 356 13.30 -11.00 10.73
CA ASP A 356 13.56 -11.89 11.85
C ASP A 356 12.28 -12.13 12.64
N MET A 357 11.46 -11.11 12.81
CA MET A 357 10.17 -11.19 13.49
C MET A 357 9.18 -12.04 12.70
N THR A 358 9.08 -11.83 11.39
CA THR A 358 8.21 -12.61 10.50
C THR A 358 8.73 -14.04 10.23
N GLY A 359 10.03 -14.29 10.43
CA GLY A 359 10.64 -15.61 10.28
C GLY A 359 10.65 -16.45 11.57
N LYS A 360 11.01 -15.86 12.71
CA LYS A 360 11.22 -16.57 13.99
C LYS A 360 9.94 -16.77 14.80
N LEU A 361 8.90 -15.97 14.57
CA LEU A 361 7.61 -16.04 15.27
C LEU A 361 6.52 -16.71 14.43
N ARG A 362 6.90 -17.42 13.37
CA ARG A 362 5.95 -18.20 12.58
C ARG A 362 5.26 -19.22 13.47
N ILE A 363 3.94 -19.33 13.28
CA ILE A 363 3.05 -20.29 13.93
C ILE A 363 3.48 -21.76 13.66
N TYR A 364 4.35 -21.97 12.67
CA TYR A 364 4.87 -23.27 12.26
C TYR A 364 6.12 -23.67 13.06
N LYS A 365 5.91 -24.46 14.10
CA LYS A 365 6.82 -25.53 14.53
C LYS A 365 6.05 -26.82 14.71
#